data_AF-A0A9D7LD46-F1
#
_entry.id   AF-A0A9D7LD46-F1
#
_cell.length_a   1.000
_cell.length_b   1.000
_cell.length_c   1.000
_cell.angle_alpha   90.00
_cell.angle_beta   90.00
_cell.angle_gamma   90.00
#
_symmetry.space_group_name_H-M   'P 1'
#
loop_
_entity.id
_entity.type
_entity.pdbx_description
1 polymer ?
#
loop_
_entity_poly.entity_id
_entity_poly.type
_entity_poly.pdbx_seq_one_letter_code
_entity_poly.pdbx_strand_id
1 'polypeptide(L)' 'MLALPTAAVIYCALVAVVFLALWLWYDRRDHARFEGQRRKTTFHCIRCDRLYAEPGGRELCPCPRCGHENSRLRF' A
#
# COMPACT_ATOMS: atom_id res chain seq x y z
N MET A 1 -35.32 22.45 -25.03
CA MET A 1 -35.32 20.98 -25.02
C MET A 1 -33.93 20.52 -25.38
N LEU A 2 -33.25 19.77 -24.50
CA LEU A 2 -31.96 19.15 -24.86
C LEU A 2 -32.22 18.14 -25.99
N ALA A 3 -31.49 18.27 -27.10
CA ALA A 3 -31.59 17.29 -28.17
C ALA A 3 -31.11 15.92 -27.66
N LEU A 4 -31.75 14.84 -28.08
CA LEU A 4 -31.39 13.48 -27.70
C LEU A 4 -29.88 13.18 -27.77
N PRO A 5 -29.13 13.57 -28.84
CA PRO A 5 -27.68 13.33 -28.88
C PRO A 5 -26.91 14.12 -27.82
N THR A 6 -27.29 15.38 -27.57
CA THR A 6 -26.65 16.19 -26.52
C THR A 6 -26.88 15.60 -25.12
N ALA A 7 -28.09 15.11 -24.85
CA ALA A 7 -28.41 14.45 -23.59
C ALA A 7 -27.62 13.14 -23.42
N ALA A 8 -27.49 12.35 -24.50
CA ALA A 8 -26.72 11.11 -24.49
C ALA A 8 -25.23 11.35 -24.22
N VAL A 9 -24.62 12.35 -24.87
CA VAL A 9 -23.21 12.71 -24.64
C VAL A 9 -22.98 13.14 -23.20
N ILE A 10 -23.85 13.99 -22.64
CA ILE A 10 -23.77 14.44 -21.25
C ILE A 10 -23.86 13.25 -20.30
N TYR A 11 -24.80 12.33 -20.54
CA TYR A 11 -24.96 11.14 -19.71
C TYR A 11 -23.71 10.25 -19.75
N CYS A 12 -23.18 9.94 -20.94
CA CYS A 12 -21.97 9.14 -21.08
C CYS A 12 -20.76 9.80 -20.39
N ALA A 13 -20.62 11.12 -20.52
CA ALA A 13 -19.56 11.86 -19.84
C ALA A 13 -19.71 11.80 -18.32
N LEU A 14 -20.93 11.96 -17.79
CA LEU A 14 -21.21 11.83 -16.36
C LEU A 14 -20.86 10.44 -15.82
N VAL A 15 -21.27 9.39 -16.54
CA VAL A 15 -20.94 8.01 -16.17
C VAL A 15 -19.42 7.82 -16.16
N ALA A 16 -18.71 8.27 -17.20
CA ALA A 16 -17.25 8.16 -17.26
C ALA A 16 -16.58 8.90 -16.08
N VAL A 17 -17.04 10.12 -15.76
CA VAL A 17 -16.51 10.89 -14.63
C VAL A 17 -16.76 10.17 -13.30
N VAL A 18 -17.95 9.62 -13.09
CA VAL A 18 -18.28 8.86 -11.87
C VAL A 18 -17.39 7.63 -11.74
N PHE A 19 -17.23 6.86 -12.82
CA PHE A 19 -16.35 5.68 -12.81
C PHE A 19 -14.90 6.03 -12.54
N LEU A 20 -14.37 7.07 -13.20
CA LEU A 20 -12.98 7.52 -12.99
C LEU A 20 -12.77 8.05 -11.57
N ALA A 21 -13.71 8.84 -11.05
CA ALA A 21 -13.63 9.35 -9.69
C ALA A 21 -13.67 8.23 -8.65
N LEU A 22 -14.55 7.24 -8.85
CA LEU A 22 -14.66 6.08 -7.98
C LEU A 22 -13.38 5.24 -8.01
N TRP A 23 -12.86 4.97 -9.20
CA TRP A 23 -11.60 4.26 -9.37
C TRP A 23 -10.47 4.99 -8.66
N LEU A 24 -10.23 6.27 -8.95
CA LEU A 24 -9.18 7.05 -8.31
C LEU A 24 -9.33 7.11 -6.79
N TRP A 25 -10.56 7.16 -6.27
CA TRP A 25 -10.81 7.12 -4.84
C TRP A 25 -10.42 5.79 -4.21
N TYR A 26 -10.82 4.67 -4.81
CA TYR A 26 -10.46 3.34 -4.33
C TYR A 26 -8.97 3.05 -4.47
N ASP A 27 -8.37 3.43 -5.60
CA ASP A 27 -6.95 3.23 -5.88
C ASP A 27 -6.08 3.96 -4.83
N ARG A 28 -6.40 5.23 -4.53
CA ARG A 28 -5.72 5.99 -3.46
C ARG A 28 -5.93 5.38 -2.08
N ARG A 29 -7.16 4.92 -1.79
CA ARG A 29 -7.50 4.31 -0.50
C ARG A 29 -6.77 2.99 -0.29
N ASP A 30 -6.70 2.15 -1.31
CA ASP A 30 -6.04 0.86 -1.24
C ASP A 30 -4.53 0.99 -1.28
N HIS A 31 -3.97 1.96 -2.04
CA HIS A 31 -2.54 2.25 -2.00
C HIS A 31 -2.03 2.55 -0.59
N ALA A 32 -2.78 3.33 0.20
CA ALA A 32 -2.41 3.60 1.59
C ALA A 32 -2.36 2.33 2.46
N ARG A 33 -3.19 1.33 2.16
CA ARG A 33 -3.24 0.06 2.89
C ARG A 33 -2.15 -0.91 2.46
N PHE A 34 -1.82 -0.95 1.16
CA PHE A 34 -0.80 -1.84 0.60
C PHE A 34 0.64 -1.33 0.80
N GLU A 35 0.89 -0.02 0.76
CA GLU A 35 2.23 0.52 1.04
C GLU A 35 2.69 0.25 2.48
N GLY A 36 1.75 0.32 3.44
CA GLY A 36 2.01 -0.03 4.84
C GLY A 36 2.39 -1.50 5.05
N GLN A 37 1.91 -2.40 4.19
CA GLN A 37 2.24 -3.82 4.26
C GLN A 37 3.50 -4.20 3.46
N ARG A 38 3.85 -3.44 2.42
CA ARG A 38 5.04 -3.70 1.57
C ARG A 38 6.35 -3.20 2.18
N ARG A 39 6.35 -2.19 3.05
CA ARG A 39 7.57 -1.74 3.78
C ARG A 39 7.83 -2.54 5.05
N LYS A 40 7.56 -3.85 5.02
CA LYS A 40 8.01 -4.75 6.07
C LYS A 40 9.48 -5.05 5.84
N THR A 41 10.32 -4.54 6.73
CA THR A 41 11.73 -4.86 6.73
C THR A 41 11.89 -6.20 7.44
N THR A 42 12.35 -7.22 6.71
CA THR A 42 12.69 -8.51 7.31
C THR A 42 14.05 -8.42 8.00
N PHE A 43 14.11 -8.92 9.23
CA PHE A 43 15.31 -9.05 10.02
C PHE A 43 15.54 -10.52 10.33
N HIS A 44 16.81 -10.90 10.41
CA HIS A 44 17.22 -12.23 10.81
C HIS A 44 18.14 -12.11 12.02
N CYS A 45 17.82 -12.88 13.07
CA CYS A 45 18.64 -12.87 14.27
C CYS A 45 19.73 -13.93 14.23
N ILE A 46 20.99 -13.51 14.20
CA ILE A 46 22.17 -14.41 14.16
C ILE A 46 22.26 -15.30 15.42
N ARG A 47 21.75 -14.84 16.58
CA ARG A 47 21.80 -15.62 17.83
C ARG A 47 20.65 -16.61 17.99
N CYS A 48 19.49 -16.32 17.41
CA CYS A 48 18.27 -17.13 17.59
C CYS A 48 17.82 -17.84 16.31
N ASP A 49 18.53 -17.62 15.20
CA ASP A 49 18.25 -18.12 13.86
C ASP A 49 16.81 -17.85 13.39
N ARG A 50 16.22 -16.76 13.88
CA ARG A 50 14.80 -16.45 13.69
C ARG A 50 14.63 -15.30 12.71
N LEU A 51 13.76 -15.50 11.72
CA LEU A 51 13.24 -14.42 10.88
C LEU A 51 12.04 -13.75 11.56
N TYR A 52 12.01 -12.43 11.49
CA TYR A 52 10.89 -11.61 11.90
C TYR A 52 10.77 -10.39 10.99
N ALA A 53 9.59 -9.78 10.93
CA ALA A 53 9.33 -8.63 10.07
C ALA A 53 8.71 -7.53 10.92
N GLU A 54 9.32 -6.35 10.89
CA GLU A 54 8.81 -5.18 11.61
C GLU A 54 8.36 -4.11 10.60
N PRO A 55 7.22 -3.45 10.86
CA PRO A 55 6.77 -2.33 10.05
C PRO A 55 7.66 -1.12 10.37
N GLY A 56 8.53 -0.76 9.43
CA GLY A 56 9.40 0.39 9.58
C GLY A 56 10.72 0.26 8.83
N GLY A 57 11.14 1.35 8.22
CA GLY A 57 12.44 1.45 7.53
C GLY A 57 13.62 1.61 8.49
N ARG A 58 13.59 0.97 9.67
CA ARG A 58 14.71 1.02 10.62
C ARG A 58 15.84 0.13 10.08
N GLU A 59 17.07 0.59 10.22
CA GLU A 59 18.25 -0.20 9.82
C GLU A 59 18.64 -1.25 10.86
N LEU A 60 18.29 -1.01 12.12
CA LEU A 60 18.57 -1.87 13.27
C LEU A 60 17.28 -2.17 14.03
N CYS A 61 17.07 -3.44 14.38
CA CYS A 61 15.93 -3.87 15.18
C CYS A 61 16.34 -4.94 16.22
N PRO A 62 15.98 -4.79 17.50
CA PRO A 62 16.25 -5.79 18.51
C PRO A 62 15.34 -7.02 18.31
N CYS A 63 15.92 -8.21 18.42
CA CYS A 63 15.16 -9.45 18.33
C CYS A 63 14.16 -9.55 19.50
N PRO A 64 12.88 -9.87 19.25
CA PRO A 64 11.86 -9.99 20.31
C PRO A 64 12.11 -11.13 21.30
N ARG A 65 13.06 -12.04 21.01
CA ARG A 65 13.38 -13.19 21.85
C ARG A 65 14.61 -12.99 22.74
N CYS A 66 15.67 -12.37 22.21
CA CYS A 66 16.96 -12.26 22.90
C CYS A 66 17.46 -10.83 23.06
N GLY A 67 16.75 -9.84 22.52
CA GLY A 67 17.13 -8.42 22.60
C GLY A 67 18.33 -8.03 21.75
N HIS A 68 18.95 -8.96 21.02
CA HIS A 68 20.11 -8.65 20.17
C HIS A 68 19.71 -7.73 19.01
N GLU A 69 20.44 -6.63 18.80
CA GLU A 69 20.24 -5.73 17.67
C GLU A 69 20.72 -6.38 16.38
N ASN A 70 19.81 -6.54 15.41
CA ASN A 70 20.12 -7.11 14.10
C ASN A 70 19.95 -6.06 13.03
N SER A 71 20.84 -6.09 12.05
CA SER A 71 20.74 -5.25 10.86
C SER A 71 19.68 -5.78 9.89
N ARG A 72 19.12 -4.85 9.11
CA ARG A 72 18.19 -5.15 8.04
C ARG A 72 18.82 -6.10 7.01
N LEU A 73 18.09 -7.15 6.62
CA LEU A 73 18.41 -7.93 5.42
C LEU A 73 18.21 -7.05 4.17
N ARG A 74 19.29 -6.87 3.41
CA ARG A 74 19.23 -6.33 2.05
C ARG A 74 19.26 -7.52 1.09
N PHE A 75 18.20 -7.70 0.31
CA PHE A 75 18.17 -8.61 -0.83
C PHE A 75 18.57 -7.84 -2.09
#